data_AF-A0A7Y2E7R3-F1
#
_entry.id   AF-A0A7Y2E7R3-F1
#
_cell.length_a   1.000
_cell.length_b   1.000
_cell.length_c   1.000
_cell.angle_alpha   90.00
_cell.angle_beta   90.00
_cell.angle_gamma   90.00
#
_symmetry.space_group_name_H-M   'P 1'
#
loop_
_entity.id
_entity.type
_entity.pdbx_description
1 polymer ?
#
loop_
_entity_poly.entity_id
_entity_poly.type
_entity_poly.pdbx_seq_one_letter_code
_entity_poly.pdbx_strand_id
1 'polypeptide(L)'
;YIPGIQDLDNVQTVAGMTILYSVAKKAAEYETHLEVPTARSLVMTTARETVKEAYLSTGRPDLYSENSIYYVTDEQFGYVAYADGYIVREKPATCIYMGAFYAESLILAETGNSVGAIQIAGTAQPTQLPFFVAACDYTLIGEELFAASAYLSQDPKLLGSLRGQDAGKAFAMLAILVGSIIATINGATDGSMSEAMDWFHKIFSSSAG
;
A
#
# COMPACT_ATOMS: atom_id res chain seq x y z
N TYR A 1 4.66 13.73 1.49
CA TYR A 1 4.04 12.49 0.96
C TYR A 1 4.90 11.99 -0.19
N ILE A 2 5.37 10.74 -0.14
CA ILE A 2 6.24 10.15 -1.17
C ILE A 2 5.49 8.96 -1.80
N PRO A 3 5.21 9.00 -3.13
CA PRO A 3 4.39 8.00 -3.80
C PRO A 3 5.16 6.76 -4.32
N GLY A 4 6.28 6.40 -3.68
CA GLY A 4 7.20 5.38 -4.21
C GLY A 4 8.06 5.88 -5.39
N ILE A 5 8.84 4.98 -5.98
CA ILE A 5 9.81 5.31 -7.05
C ILE A 5 9.44 4.74 -8.44
N GLN A 6 8.35 3.99 -8.52
CA GLN A 6 7.85 3.37 -9.76
C GLN A 6 6.82 4.25 -10.45
N ASP A 7 6.58 4.02 -11.74
CA ASP A 7 5.61 4.77 -12.52
C ASP A 7 4.18 4.25 -12.30
N LEU A 8 3.20 4.82 -13.01
CA LEU A 8 1.78 4.46 -12.94
C LEU A 8 1.45 3.09 -13.57
N ASP A 9 2.41 2.44 -14.21
CA ASP A 9 2.29 1.04 -14.62
C ASP A 9 2.37 0.08 -13.41
N ASN A 10 2.87 0.56 -12.27
CA ASN A 10 2.83 -0.17 -11.01
C ASN A 10 1.54 0.09 -10.25
N VAL A 11 0.79 -0.98 -9.97
CA VAL A 11 -0.49 -0.92 -9.24
C VAL A 11 -0.37 -0.30 -7.84
N GLN A 12 0.79 -0.39 -7.19
CA GLN A 12 1.00 0.22 -5.86
C GLN A 12 1.08 1.75 -5.96
N THR A 13 1.68 2.29 -7.03
CA THR A 13 1.74 3.74 -7.27
C THR A 13 0.33 4.29 -7.51
N VAL A 14 -0.50 3.57 -8.26
CA VAL A 14 -1.92 3.94 -8.49
C VAL A 14 -2.71 3.93 -7.17
N ALA A 15 -2.54 2.90 -6.34
CA ALA A 15 -3.13 2.85 -5.00
C ALA A 15 -2.65 4.02 -4.13
N GLY A 16 -1.35 4.36 -4.22
CA GLY A 16 -0.76 5.54 -3.59
C GLY A 16 -1.46 6.84 -4.02
N MET A 17 -1.63 7.09 -5.31
CA MET A 17 -2.36 8.28 -5.79
C MET A 17 -3.78 8.39 -5.22
N THR A 18 -4.46 7.26 -5.09
CA THR A 18 -5.80 7.22 -4.47
C THR A 18 -5.75 7.65 -3.00
N ILE A 19 -4.75 7.19 -2.25
CA ILE A 19 -4.54 7.59 -0.84
C ILE A 19 -4.12 9.08 -0.76
N LEU A 20 -3.30 9.57 -1.71
CA LEU A 20 -2.90 10.97 -1.79
C LEU A 20 -4.11 11.90 -1.87
N TYR A 21 -5.15 11.54 -2.62
CA TYR A 21 -6.40 12.31 -2.67
C TYR A 21 -6.99 12.54 -1.27
N SER A 22 -7.11 11.49 -0.46
CA SER A 22 -7.64 11.59 0.90
C SER A 22 -6.72 12.37 1.84
N VAL A 23 -5.40 12.19 1.71
CA VAL A 23 -4.41 12.97 2.47
C VAL A 23 -4.51 14.45 2.09
N ALA A 24 -4.62 14.78 0.81
CA ALA A 24 -4.74 16.14 0.31
C ALA A 24 -6.03 16.82 0.76
N LYS A 25 -7.16 16.10 0.77
CA LYS A 25 -8.41 16.61 1.37
C LYS A 25 -8.21 16.97 2.84
N LYS A 26 -7.55 16.09 3.61
CA LYS A 26 -7.28 16.34 5.02
C LYS A 26 -6.33 17.53 5.21
N ALA A 27 -5.30 17.63 4.39
CA ALA A 27 -4.39 18.77 4.40
C ALA A 27 -5.15 20.09 4.12
N ALA A 28 -6.05 20.10 3.13
CA ALA A 28 -6.86 21.27 2.80
C ALA A 28 -7.87 21.63 3.91
N GLU A 29 -8.52 20.64 4.53
CA GLU A 29 -9.45 20.84 5.67
C GLU A 29 -8.79 21.49 6.88
N TYR A 30 -7.52 21.14 7.15
CA TYR A 30 -6.75 21.62 8.30
C TYR A 30 -5.74 22.71 7.92
N GLU A 31 -5.82 23.25 6.70
CA GLU A 31 -4.91 24.28 6.18
C GLU A 31 -3.43 23.93 6.38
N THR A 32 -3.10 22.64 6.24
CA THR A 32 -1.75 22.11 6.46
C THR A 32 -0.99 22.03 5.16
N HIS A 33 0.30 22.39 5.21
CA HIS A 33 1.18 22.31 4.05
C HIS A 33 1.43 20.86 3.62
N LEU A 34 1.22 20.56 2.34
CA LEU A 34 1.42 19.24 1.75
C LEU A 34 2.49 19.31 0.68
N GLU A 35 3.54 18.52 0.85
CA GLU A 35 4.68 18.42 -0.08
C GLU A 35 4.73 17.02 -0.69
N VAL A 36 4.87 16.97 -2.02
CA VAL A 36 4.82 15.74 -2.82
C VAL A 36 5.97 15.73 -3.82
N PRO A 37 7.22 15.49 -3.37
CA PRO A 37 8.32 15.19 -4.28
C PRO A 37 8.05 13.86 -4.98
N THR A 38 8.45 13.75 -6.25
CA THR A 38 8.24 12.55 -7.07
C THR A 38 9.48 12.17 -7.86
N ALA A 39 9.67 10.87 -8.07
CA ALA A 39 10.76 10.32 -8.88
C ALA A 39 10.38 10.12 -10.37
N ARG A 40 9.11 10.32 -10.73
CA ARG A 40 8.58 10.09 -12.08
C ARG A 40 7.71 11.25 -12.53
N SER A 41 7.94 11.78 -13.73
CA SER A 41 7.21 12.94 -14.25
C SER A 41 5.72 12.68 -14.48
N LEU A 42 5.35 11.46 -14.85
CA LEU A 42 3.94 11.10 -15.01
C LEU A 42 3.23 11.03 -13.65
N VAL A 43 3.87 10.45 -12.64
CA VAL A 43 3.40 10.47 -11.25
C VAL A 43 3.26 11.90 -10.73
N MET A 44 4.21 12.81 -11.02
CA MET A 44 4.09 14.24 -10.69
C MET A 44 2.81 14.85 -11.28
N THR A 45 2.56 14.59 -12.56
CA THR A 45 1.41 15.16 -13.27
C THR A 45 0.09 14.65 -12.69
N THR A 46 0.00 13.35 -12.40
CA THR A 46 -1.17 12.75 -11.75
C THR A 46 -1.34 13.23 -10.32
N ALA A 47 -0.26 13.39 -9.56
CA ALA A 47 -0.29 13.93 -8.21
C ALA A 47 -0.80 15.37 -8.19
N ARG A 48 -0.38 16.22 -9.13
CA ARG A 48 -0.89 17.60 -9.28
C ARG A 48 -2.40 17.62 -9.50
N GLU A 49 -2.89 16.82 -10.44
CA GLU A 49 -4.33 16.76 -10.71
C GLU A 49 -5.11 16.22 -9.50
N THR A 50 -4.60 15.17 -8.87
CA THR A 50 -5.21 14.55 -7.69
C THR A 50 -5.31 15.52 -6.52
N VAL A 51 -4.22 16.25 -6.22
CA VAL A 51 -4.19 17.24 -5.13
C VAL A 51 -5.07 18.43 -5.48
N LYS A 52 -5.05 18.90 -6.73
CA LYS A 52 -5.92 19.99 -7.19
C LYS A 52 -7.40 19.64 -7.06
N GLU A 53 -7.80 18.44 -7.48
CA GLU A 53 -9.17 17.95 -7.35
C GLU A 53 -9.57 17.81 -5.87
N ALA A 54 -8.66 17.30 -5.03
CA ALA A 54 -8.90 17.21 -3.59
C ALA A 54 -9.20 18.57 -2.96
N TYR A 55 -8.36 19.58 -3.23
CA TYR A 55 -8.51 20.94 -2.70
C TYR A 55 -9.75 21.65 -3.26
N LEU A 56 -10.10 21.39 -4.54
CA LEU A 56 -11.34 21.88 -5.13
C LEU A 56 -12.57 21.26 -4.44
N SER A 57 -12.54 19.96 -4.17
CA SER A 57 -13.64 19.23 -3.53
C SER A 57 -13.91 19.68 -2.09
N THR A 58 -12.90 20.22 -1.40
CA THR A 58 -13.03 20.79 -0.06
C THR A 58 -13.38 22.28 -0.06
N GLY A 59 -13.58 22.88 -1.25
CA GLY A 59 -13.88 24.30 -1.38
C GLY A 59 -12.70 25.22 -1.05
N ARG A 60 -11.47 24.71 -1.08
CA ARG A 60 -10.23 25.44 -0.77
C ARG A 60 -9.22 25.46 -1.93
N PRO A 61 -9.63 25.84 -3.16
CA PRO A 61 -8.69 25.95 -4.29
C PRO A 61 -7.64 27.05 -4.08
N ASP A 62 -7.90 28.01 -3.17
CA ASP A 62 -6.97 29.07 -2.77
C ASP A 62 -5.70 28.53 -2.08
N LEU A 63 -5.79 27.37 -1.42
CA LEU A 63 -4.66 26.74 -0.75
C LEU A 63 -3.84 25.81 -1.65
N TYR A 64 -4.31 25.53 -2.87
CA TYR A 64 -3.60 24.65 -3.79
C TYR A 64 -2.33 25.33 -4.32
N SER A 65 -1.19 24.65 -4.17
CA SER A 65 0.10 25.09 -4.69
C SER A 65 0.69 24.01 -5.59
N GLU A 66 0.72 24.26 -6.89
CA GLU A 66 1.35 23.34 -7.85
C GLU A 66 2.86 23.18 -7.58
N ASN A 67 3.51 24.20 -7.02
CA ASN A 67 4.93 24.18 -6.68
C ASN A 67 5.27 23.21 -5.55
N SER A 68 4.29 22.72 -4.80
CA SER A 68 4.49 21.72 -3.74
C SER A 68 4.42 20.29 -4.27
N ILE A 69 4.21 20.11 -5.58
CA ILE A 69 4.25 18.82 -6.26
C ILE A 69 5.22 18.93 -7.44
N TYR A 70 6.38 18.29 -7.32
CA TYR A 70 7.45 18.46 -8.29
C TYR A 70 8.23 17.17 -8.53
N TYR A 71 8.82 17.12 -9.72
CA TYR A 71 9.77 16.09 -10.12
C TYR A 71 11.17 16.46 -9.63
N VAL A 72 11.89 15.49 -9.09
CA VAL A 72 13.26 15.67 -8.59
C VAL A 72 14.25 15.05 -9.57
N THR A 73 14.24 13.71 -9.66
CA THR A 73 15.07 12.90 -10.55
C THR A 73 14.54 11.47 -10.57
N ASP A 74 14.82 10.73 -11.64
CA ASP A 74 14.48 9.32 -11.82
C ASP A 74 15.60 8.38 -11.34
N GLU A 75 16.77 8.92 -10.98
CA GLU A 75 17.83 8.17 -10.33
C GLU A 75 17.45 7.93 -8.85
N GLN A 76 17.39 6.66 -8.46
CA GLN A 76 16.83 6.21 -7.20
C GLN A 76 17.49 6.89 -5.99
N PHE A 77 18.82 6.88 -5.89
CA PHE A 77 19.48 7.42 -4.69
C PHE A 77 19.63 8.94 -4.72
N GLY A 78 19.64 9.56 -5.89
CA GLY A 78 19.55 11.00 -6.08
C GLY A 78 18.20 11.54 -5.61
N TYR A 79 17.12 10.81 -5.90
CA TYR A 79 15.79 11.12 -5.37
C TYR A 79 15.76 11.05 -3.85
N VAL A 80 16.34 10.00 -3.27
CA VAL A 80 16.38 9.76 -1.83
C VAL A 80 17.25 10.80 -1.13
N ALA A 81 18.44 11.11 -1.65
CA ALA A 81 19.32 12.14 -1.09
C ALA A 81 18.64 13.51 -1.07
N TYR A 82 17.85 13.83 -2.10
CA TYR A 82 17.03 15.03 -2.11
C TYR A 82 15.96 15.00 -1.01
N ALA A 83 15.18 13.92 -0.94
CA ALA A 83 14.09 13.75 0.02
C ALA A 83 14.61 13.78 1.47
N ASP A 84 15.69 13.08 1.75
CA ASP A 84 16.35 13.08 3.06
C ASP A 84 16.83 14.48 3.42
N GLY A 85 17.51 15.15 2.48
CA GLY A 85 17.95 16.53 2.64
C GLY A 85 16.78 17.46 2.97
N TYR A 86 15.63 17.26 2.34
CA TYR A 86 14.41 18.01 2.63
C TYR A 86 13.90 17.72 4.05
N ILE A 87 13.77 16.44 4.41
CA ILE A 87 13.27 16.01 5.73
C ILE A 87 14.13 16.59 6.86
N VAL A 88 15.46 16.55 6.75
CA VAL A 88 16.35 17.06 7.82
C VAL A 88 16.33 18.59 7.95
N ARG A 89 16.07 19.32 6.86
CA ARG A 89 16.00 20.80 6.87
C ARG A 89 14.64 21.29 7.36
N GLU A 90 13.57 20.76 6.76
CA GLU A 90 12.21 21.25 6.98
C GLU A 90 11.54 20.59 8.19
N LYS A 91 12.05 19.44 8.64
CA LYS A 91 11.57 18.70 9.82
C LYS A 91 10.03 18.55 9.82
N PRO A 92 9.47 17.91 8.78
CA PRO A 92 8.03 17.77 8.66
C PRO A 92 7.45 17.04 9.87
N ALA A 93 6.25 17.41 10.30
CA ALA A 93 5.57 16.72 11.41
C ALA A 93 5.19 15.27 11.04
N THR A 94 5.03 14.97 9.75
CA THR A 94 4.62 13.64 9.29
C THR A 94 5.21 13.32 7.92
N CYS A 95 5.77 12.12 7.80
CA CYS A 95 6.21 11.54 6.53
C CYS A 95 5.25 10.40 6.15
N ILE A 96 4.70 10.47 4.94
CA ILE A 96 3.80 9.44 4.42
C ILE A 96 4.46 8.80 3.20
N TYR A 97 4.66 7.48 3.23
CA TYR A 97 5.31 6.70 2.17
C TYR A 97 4.31 5.68 1.62
N MET A 98 3.83 5.85 0.39
CA MET A 98 2.78 4.97 -0.16
C MET A 98 3.11 4.60 -1.60
N GLY A 99 3.37 3.32 -1.84
CA GLY A 99 3.66 2.83 -3.19
C GLY A 99 4.70 1.71 -3.21
N ALA A 100 5.34 1.55 -4.37
CA ALA A 100 6.42 0.59 -4.56
C ALA A 100 7.76 1.22 -4.14
N PHE A 101 8.39 0.59 -3.15
CA PHE A 101 9.70 0.97 -2.63
C PHE A 101 10.68 -0.20 -2.69
N TYR A 102 11.98 0.11 -2.68
CA TYR A 102 13.09 -0.83 -2.70
C TYR A 102 14.10 -0.48 -1.60
N ALA A 103 15.40 -0.52 -1.91
CA ALA A 103 16.50 -0.31 -0.96
C ALA A 103 16.42 1.02 -0.20
N GLU A 104 15.72 2.02 -0.74
CA GLU A 104 15.51 3.33 -0.13
C GLU A 104 14.56 3.34 1.06
N SER A 105 13.77 2.29 1.25
CA SER A 105 12.72 2.25 2.29
C SER A 105 13.27 2.55 3.68
N LEU A 106 14.37 1.88 4.06
CA LEU A 106 14.98 2.07 5.36
C LEU A 106 15.63 3.44 5.49
N ILE A 107 16.25 3.94 4.40
CA ILE A 107 16.93 5.23 4.41
C ILE A 107 15.92 6.36 4.68
N LEU A 108 14.83 6.38 3.91
CA LEU A 108 13.76 7.36 4.10
C LEU A 108 13.16 7.26 5.51
N ALA A 109 12.89 6.04 5.97
CA ALA A 109 12.27 5.81 7.27
C ALA A 109 13.18 6.23 8.44
N GLU A 110 14.47 5.90 8.41
CA GLU A 110 15.42 6.35 9.44
C GLU A 110 15.60 7.87 9.42
N THR A 111 15.63 8.49 8.24
CA THR A 111 15.72 9.95 8.15
C THR A 111 14.49 10.63 8.77
N GLY A 112 13.27 10.16 8.47
CA GLY A 112 12.04 10.68 9.10
C GLY A 112 12.02 10.47 10.61
N ASN A 113 12.47 9.30 11.09
CA ASN A 113 12.61 9.00 12.51
C ASN A 113 13.62 9.95 13.19
N SER A 114 14.73 10.25 12.53
CA SER A 114 15.80 11.11 13.08
C SER A 114 15.35 12.55 13.39
N VAL A 115 14.31 13.04 12.70
CA VAL A 115 13.71 14.36 12.96
C VAL A 115 12.47 14.30 13.86
N GLY A 116 12.08 13.11 14.31
CA GLY A 116 10.89 12.88 15.14
C GLY A 116 9.57 13.03 14.38
N ALA A 117 9.56 12.84 13.06
CA ALA A 117 8.33 12.87 12.27
C ALA A 117 7.51 11.60 12.53
N ILE A 118 6.18 11.74 12.62
CA ILE A 118 5.30 10.57 12.56
C ILE A 118 5.41 9.95 11.17
N GLN A 119 5.53 8.63 11.08
CA GLN A 119 5.72 7.94 9.81
C GLN A 119 4.60 6.94 9.53
N ILE A 120 3.96 7.11 8.38
CA ILE A 120 2.92 6.22 7.88
C ILE A 120 3.39 5.64 6.55
N ALA A 121 3.67 4.35 6.51
CA ALA A 121 4.15 3.64 5.34
C ALA A 121 3.11 2.66 4.78
N GLY A 122 3.20 2.37 3.49
CA GLY A 122 2.41 1.33 2.85
C GLY A 122 3.08 0.86 1.57
N THR A 123 3.39 -0.43 1.51
CA THR A 123 3.98 -1.06 0.33
C THR A 123 3.52 -2.51 0.22
N ALA A 124 3.43 -3.00 -1.01
CA ALA A 124 3.23 -4.42 -1.30
C ALA A 124 4.52 -5.13 -1.72
N GLN A 125 5.68 -4.50 -1.55
CA GLN A 125 6.97 -5.12 -1.81
C GLN A 125 7.43 -5.97 -0.60
N PRO A 126 7.43 -7.32 -0.68
CA PRO A 126 7.67 -8.17 0.48
C PRO A 126 9.07 -7.98 1.09
N THR A 127 10.06 -7.69 0.26
CA THR A 127 11.45 -7.49 0.68
C THR A 127 11.67 -6.19 1.46
N GLN A 128 10.75 -5.23 1.37
CA GLN A 128 10.89 -3.92 2.04
C GLN A 128 9.98 -3.75 3.25
N LEU A 129 8.91 -4.55 3.34
CA LEU A 129 8.00 -4.54 4.47
C LEU A 129 8.72 -4.58 5.84
N PRO A 130 9.75 -5.42 6.07
CA PRO A 130 10.45 -5.43 7.35
C PRO A 130 11.07 -4.09 7.74
N PHE A 131 11.54 -3.29 6.77
CA PHE A 131 12.13 -1.99 7.05
C PHE A 131 11.10 -0.98 7.51
N PHE A 132 9.96 -0.88 6.82
CA PHE A 132 8.90 0.03 7.24
C PHE A 132 8.25 -0.42 8.55
N VAL A 133 8.03 -1.73 8.73
CA VAL A 133 7.50 -2.26 10.00
C VAL A 133 8.44 -1.95 11.18
N ALA A 134 9.74 -1.99 10.97
CA ALA A 134 10.72 -1.71 12.03
C ALA A 134 10.92 -0.21 12.30
N ALA A 135 10.82 0.64 11.28
CA ALA A 135 11.23 2.05 11.35
C ALA A 135 10.08 3.08 11.29
N CYS A 136 8.85 2.68 10.99
CA CYS A 136 7.69 3.58 10.93
C CYS A 136 6.67 3.29 12.03
N ASP A 137 5.93 4.32 12.46
CA ASP A 137 4.89 4.21 13.49
C ASP A 137 3.70 3.35 13.03
N TYR A 138 3.32 3.49 11.75
CA TYR A 138 2.23 2.75 11.14
C TYR A 138 2.64 2.24 9.77
N THR A 139 2.42 0.94 9.50
CA THR A 139 2.75 0.32 8.22
C THR A 139 1.58 -0.50 7.70
N LEU A 140 1.11 -0.18 6.49
CA LEU A 140 0.19 -1.02 5.73
C LEU A 140 0.97 -2.15 5.06
N ILE A 141 0.60 -3.38 5.38
CA ILE A 141 1.34 -4.58 4.97
C ILE A 141 0.68 -5.20 3.74
N GLY A 142 1.36 -5.15 2.59
CA GLY A 142 0.94 -5.94 1.43
C GLY A 142 -0.41 -5.49 0.88
N GLU A 143 -1.41 -6.35 1.10
CA GLU A 143 -2.78 -6.14 0.65
C GLU A 143 -3.48 -4.97 1.35
N GLU A 144 -3.03 -4.57 2.54
CA GLU A 144 -3.61 -3.45 3.28
C GLU A 144 -3.47 -2.12 2.52
N LEU A 145 -2.43 -1.94 1.71
CA LEU A 145 -2.28 -0.78 0.83
C LEU A 145 -3.43 -0.70 -0.18
N PHE A 146 -3.75 -1.82 -0.81
CA PHE A 146 -4.84 -1.90 -1.78
C PHE A 146 -6.20 -1.78 -1.09
N ALA A 147 -6.35 -2.41 0.08
CA ALA A 147 -7.55 -2.27 0.90
C ALA A 147 -7.82 -0.80 1.27
N ALA A 148 -6.81 -0.10 1.77
CA ALA A 148 -6.91 1.32 2.10
C ALA A 148 -7.34 2.15 0.88
N SER A 149 -6.72 1.91 -0.29
CA SER A 149 -7.10 2.62 -1.52
C SER A 149 -8.56 2.35 -1.94
N ALA A 150 -9.03 1.10 -1.81
CA ALA A 150 -10.42 0.73 -2.12
C ALA A 150 -11.41 1.37 -1.14
N TYR A 151 -11.09 1.36 0.15
CA TYR A 151 -11.91 1.98 1.18
C TYR A 151 -11.96 3.50 1.06
N LEU A 152 -10.86 4.16 0.68
CA LEU A 152 -10.81 5.61 0.56
C LEU A 152 -11.48 6.12 -0.73
N SER A 153 -11.34 5.40 -1.84
CA SER A 153 -12.01 5.74 -3.11
C SER A 153 -13.52 5.47 -3.10
N GLN A 154 -13.99 4.57 -2.23
CA GLN A 154 -15.36 4.06 -2.23
C GLN A 154 -15.80 3.47 -3.60
N ASP A 155 -14.85 2.99 -4.42
CA ASP A 155 -15.16 2.37 -5.71
C ASP A 155 -15.79 0.97 -5.49
N PRO A 156 -17.05 0.75 -5.92
CA PRO A 156 -17.72 -0.53 -5.77
C PRO A 156 -16.96 -1.71 -6.41
N LYS A 157 -16.19 -1.48 -7.48
CA LYS A 157 -15.42 -2.53 -8.15
C LYS A 157 -14.21 -2.95 -7.31
N LEU A 158 -13.48 -1.99 -6.75
CA LEU A 158 -12.33 -2.28 -5.88
C LEU A 158 -12.78 -2.96 -4.58
N LEU A 159 -13.86 -2.45 -3.97
CA LEU A 159 -14.46 -3.06 -2.78
C LEU A 159 -15.01 -4.47 -3.06
N GLY A 160 -15.63 -4.67 -4.23
CA GLY A 160 -16.13 -5.98 -4.67
C GLY A 160 -15.01 -7.00 -4.86
N SER A 161 -13.90 -6.58 -5.50
CA SER A 161 -12.70 -7.41 -5.66
C SER A 161 -12.15 -7.86 -4.32
N LEU A 162 -12.06 -6.94 -3.34
CA LEU A 162 -11.56 -7.23 -2.00
C LEU A 162 -12.42 -8.30 -1.29
N ARG A 163 -13.74 -8.11 -1.29
CA ARG A 163 -14.68 -9.08 -0.70
C ARG A 163 -14.64 -10.45 -1.39
N GLY A 164 -14.45 -10.46 -2.71
CA GLY A 164 -14.31 -11.70 -3.48
C GLY A 164 -13.04 -12.47 -3.08
N GLN A 165 -11.92 -11.76 -2.93
CA GLN A 165 -10.66 -12.36 -2.46
C GLN A 165 -10.80 -12.91 -1.04
N ASP A 166 -11.41 -12.16 -0.12
CA ASP A 166 -11.64 -12.61 1.26
C ASP A 166 -12.52 -13.86 1.34
N ALA A 167 -13.61 -13.89 0.56
CA ALA A 167 -14.50 -15.05 0.48
C ALA A 167 -13.76 -16.29 -0.08
N GLY A 168 -12.95 -16.11 -1.13
CA GLY A 168 -12.12 -17.17 -1.69
C GLY A 168 -11.10 -17.71 -0.70
N LYS A 169 -10.42 -16.83 0.04
CA LYS A 169 -9.49 -17.21 1.11
C LYS A 169 -10.19 -17.96 2.25
N ALA A 170 -11.37 -17.50 2.68
CA ALA A 170 -12.16 -18.17 3.70
C ALA A 170 -12.56 -19.59 3.27
N PHE A 171 -13.00 -19.75 2.02
CA PHE A 171 -13.31 -21.06 1.45
C PHE A 171 -12.08 -21.97 1.42
N ALA A 172 -10.93 -21.45 0.95
CA ALA A 172 -9.69 -22.21 0.90
C ALA A 172 -9.21 -22.62 2.30
N MET A 173 -9.28 -21.73 3.29
CA MET A 173 -8.93 -22.04 4.68
C MET A 173 -9.82 -23.15 5.26
N LEU A 174 -11.14 -23.10 4.99
CA LEU A 174 -12.07 -24.13 5.45
C LEU A 174 -11.78 -25.48 4.79
N ALA A 175 -11.50 -25.49 3.48
CA ALA A 175 -11.09 -26.69 2.77
C ALA A 175 -9.81 -27.29 3.36
N ILE A 176 -8.77 -26.47 3.57
CA ILE A 176 -7.50 -26.90 4.17
C ILE A 176 -7.75 -27.48 5.58
N LEU A 177 -8.57 -26.84 6.40
CA LEU A 177 -8.88 -27.30 7.76
C LEU A 177 -9.58 -28.67 7.74
N VAL A 178 -10.62 -28.82 6.92
CA VAL A 178 -11.37 -30.09 6.78
C VAL A 178 -10.46 -31.19 6.25
N GLY A 179 -9.69 -30.91 5.19
CA GLY A 179 -8.73 -31.85 4.62
C GLY A 179 -7.67 -32.28 5.63
N SER A 180 -7.13 -31.35 6.42
CA SER A 180 -6.14 -31.62 7.45
C SER A 180 -6.69 -32.50 8.58
N ILE A 181 -7.93 -32.29 9.00
CA ILE A 181 -8.61 -33.12 10.01
C ILE A 181 -8.82 -34.55 9.49
N ILE A 182 -9.36 -34.68 8.28
CA ILE A 182 -9.59 -35.99 7.65
C ILE A 182 -8.28 -36.75 7.52
N ALA A 183 -7.23 -36.10 7.02
CA ALA A 183 -5.90 -36.70 6.86
C ALA A 183 -5.31 -37.15 8.21
N THR A 184 -5.45 -36.31 9.25
CA THR A 184 -4.94 -36.62 10.59
C THR A 184 -5.67 -37.81 11.22
N ILE A 185 -7.01 -37.86 11.16
CA ILE A 185 -7.78 -38.98 11.71
C ILE A 185 -7.49 -40.24 10.92
N ASN A 186 -7.47 -40.18 9.58
CA ASN A 186 -7.21 -41.34 8.75
C ASN A 186 -5.84 -41.99 9.05
N GLY A 187 -4.82 -41.18 9.34
CA GLY A 187 -3.52 -41.66 9.77
C GLY A 187 -3.49 -42.22 11.20
N ALA A 188 -4.36 -41.73 12.10
CA ALA A 188 -4.43 -42.18 13.48
C ALA A 188 -5.26 -43.46 13.70
N THR A 189 -6.17 -43.79 12.77
CA THR A 189 -7.07 -44.94 12.86
C THR A 189 -6.81 -46.01 11.79
N ASP A 190 -5.58 -46.09 11.28
CA ASP A 190 -5.15 -47.09 10.27
C ASP A 190 -6.09 -47.17 9.05
N GLY A 191 -6.53 -46.02 8.53
CA GLY A 191 -7.29 -45.97 7.26
C GLY A 191 -8.81 -45.93 7.39
N SER A 192 -9.37 -45.73 8.58
CA SER A 192 -10.83 -45.72 8.79
C SER A 192 -11.59 -44.59 8.07
N MET A 193 -10.88 -43.57 7.56
CA MET A 193 -11.46 -42.45 6.82
C MET A 193 -10.95 -42.40 5.36
N SER A 194 -10.43 -43.50 4.82
CA SER A 194 -9.89 -43.59 3.47
C SER A 194 -10.89 -43.16 2.39
N GLU A 195 -12.15 -43.59 2.47
CA GLU A 195 -13.20 -43.18 1.53
C GLU A 195 -13.49 -41.67 1.56
N ALA A 196 -13.50 -41.07 2.77
CA ALA A 196 -13.70 -39.64 2.94
C ALA A 196 -12.52 -38.83 2.41
N MET A 197 -11.30 -39.35 2.58
CA MET A 197 -10.06 -38.75 2.06
C MET A 197 -10.03 -38.80 0.52
N ASP A 198 -10.39 -39.93 -0.08
CA ASP A 198 -10.45 -40.10 -1.54
C ASP A 198 -11.54 -39.22 -2.17
N TRP A 199 -12.69 -39.08 -1.52
CA TRP A 199 -13.75 -38.17 -1.94
C TRP A 199 -13.28 -36.71 -1.89
N PHE A 200 -12.63 -36.31 -0.80
CA PHE A 200 -12.09 -34.97 -0.63
C PHE A 200 -11.03 -34.67 -1.70
N HIS A 201 -10.09 -35.60 -1.95
CA HIS A 201 -9.10 -35.46 -3.02
C HIS A 201 -9.76 -35.29 -4.39
N LYS A 202 -10.77 -36.09 -4.74
CA LYS A 202 -11.48 -35.99 -6.03
C LYS A 202 -12.10 -34.62 -6.26
N ILE A 203 -12.65 -33.99 -5.22
CA ILE A 203 -13.24 -32.65 -5.33
C ILE A 203 -12.19 -31.62 -5.78
N PHE A 204 -10.97 -31.69 -5.22
CA PHE A 204 -9.92 -30.72 -5.50
C PHE A 204 -8.97 -31.12 -6.65
N SER A 205 -8.96 -32.39 -7.06
CA SER A 205 -8.13 -32.88 -8.17
C SER A 205 -8.87 -32.91 -9.52
N SER A 206 -10.19 -32.70 -9.54
CA SER A 206 -11.03 -32.78 -10.76
C SER A 206 -11.00 -31.53 -11.67
N SER A 207 -10.11 -30.55 -11.44
CA SER A 207 -9.98 -29.37 -12.31
C SER A 207 -8.58 -29.16 -12.90
N ALA A 208 -7.82 -30.24 -13.12
CA ALA A 208 -6.66 -30.22 -14.00
C ALA A 208 -7.07 -30.76 -15.39
N GLY A 209 -7.76 -29.90 -16.16
CA GLY A 209 -8.16 -30.15 -17.55
C GLY A 209 -8.22 -28.83 -18.30
#